data_AF-A0A1I0E2F5-F1
#
_entry.id   AF-A0A1I0E2F5-F1
#
_cell.length_a   1.000
_cell.length_b   1.000
_cell.length_c   1.000
_cell.angle_alpha   90.00
_cell.angle_beta   90.00
_cell.angle_gamma   90.00
#
_symmetry.space_group_name_H-M   'P 1'
#
loop_
_entity.id
_entity.type
_entity.pdbx_description
1 polymer ?
#
loop_
_entity_poly.entity_id
_entity_poly.type
_entity_poly.pdbx_seq_one_letter_code
_entity_poly.pdbx_strand_id
1 'polypeptide(L)'
;MRSPTVPIALTAALLVSGCGAASGEEAEDAGVTTSAPDARLTLVADEDPVASAASASRALFDGADVVVVARDGDAAGTLLGASAATGLGVPLLLEPAGGGPADALTTELERLGTTTVLAVGAAEGGADGEGGPEVVAVPATPEAVAEVTGLELGEAQQVEADGAAGAVAELDPEQPAALQPAGAAPAGGEAGDGELPAVERAEPLDGTVVVTTGAPEALAGVATARAAGARVQLTGGGTDPRGSAELVELMAEQQPETVVALGSGFAAEEGLDWKLETAAAGEQLPGGGQLLFPGHFLVALYGSPGGGALGVLGEQDLPASVERAQAHAADYEPLVQDATVVPAFEIIVTVASSVAGPDGNYSTELPVEDVRPWVEAAGEAGLYVVLDLQPGRTDFLTQAEQYRSLLELPHVGLALDPEWRLRPDQVHLQQIGQVGIDEVNRVVTWLADLTRENDLPQKLMILHQFQVRMVPGREQLDTSRDELALMVHVDGQGSQPAKQDTWRTLRQTEPDEVAWGWKNFYDEDVPMLTPEQTVAVEPRPDLISYQ
;
A
#
# COMPACT_ATOMS: atom_id res chain seq x y z
N MET A 1 39.14 -74.54 -1.38
CA MET A 1 39.69 -73.42 -2.17
C MET A 1 39.94 -72.27 -1.21
N ARG A 2 41.20 -71.84 -1.14
CA ARG A 2 41.84 -70.71 -0.44
C ARG A 2 41.18 -70.13 0.85
N SER A 3 41.92 -70.39 1.93
CA SER A 3 41.89 -69.73 3.24
C SER A 3 42.67 -68.38 3.20
N PRO A 4 42.79 -67.65 4.32
CA PRO A 4 42.42 -66.24 4.53
C PRO A 4 43.58 -65.24 4.32
N THR A 5 43.30 -63.93 4.35
CA THR A 5 44.29 -62.90 4.74
C THR A 5 43.62 -61.56 5.08
N VAL A 6 43.74 -61.18 6.34
CA VAL A 6 43.72 -59.79 6.84
C VAL A 6 45.06 -59.14 6.49
N PRO A 7 45.12 -57.82 6.24
CA PRO A 7 46.29 -57.04 6.62
C PRO A 7 45.94 -55.94 7.62
N ILE A 8 46.74 -55.96 8.68
CA ILE A 8 47.05 -54.89 9.64
C ILE A 8 48.08 -53.96 8.98
N ALA A 9 47.96 -52.64 9.17
CA ALA A 9 49.03 -51.60 9.19
C ALA A 9 48.42 -50.24 8.81
N LEU A 10 48.75 -49.08 9.39
CA LEU A 10 49.77 -48.69 10.36
C LEU A 10 49.29 -47.33 10.93
N THR A 11 49.15 -47.20 12.25
CA THR A 11 48.93 -45.90 12.90
C THR A 11 50.29 -45.24 13.07
N ALA A 12 50.57 -44.19 12.29
CA ALA A 12 51.75 -43.36 12.47
C ALA A 12 51.45 -42.27 13.51
N ALA A 13 51.90 -42.50 14.74
CA ALA A 13 51.98 -41.46 15.75
C ALA A 13 53.19 -40.56 15.45
N LEU A 14 52.94 -39.37 14.88
CA LEU A 14 53.92 -38.30 14.77
C LEU A 14 53.78 -37.40 15.99
N LEU A 15 54.61 -37.67 17.01
CA LEU A 15 54.93 -36.73 18.07
C LEU A 15 55.88 -35.67 17.50
N VAL A 16 55.35 -34.48 17.22
CA VAL A 16 56.17 -33.28 17.01
C VAL A 16 56.04 -32.42 18.26
N SER A 17 57.05 -32.48 19.14
CA SER A 17 57.35 -31.38 20.05
C SER A 17 57.98 -30.26 19.22
N GLY A 18 57.23 -29.17 19.06
CA GLY A 18 57.68 -27.92 18.46
C GLY A 18 57.48 -26.79 19.45
N CYS A 19 58.50 -25.97 19.60
CA CYS A 19 58.67 -24.93 20.61
C CYS A 19 57.57 -23.86 20.61
N GLY A 20 57.31 -23.31 21.80
CA GLY A 20 56.44 -22.15 21.98
C GLY A 20 56.89 -20.95 21.15
N ALA A 21 55.95 -20.45 20.37
CA ALA A 21 55.80 -19.04 20.06
C ALA A 21 54.43 -18.66 20.64
N ALA A 22 54.36 -17.51 21.30
CA ALA A 22 53.11 -16.96 21.79
C ALA A 22 52.11 -16.87 20.63
N SER A 23 51.07 -17.70 20.67
CA SER A 23 49.85 -17.47 19.91
C SER A 23 49.25 -16.20 20.48
N GLY A 24 49.24 -15.12 19.70
CA GLY A 24 48.18 -14.14 19.86
C GLY A 24 46.87 -14.91 19.73
N GLU A 25 45.96 -14.73 20.68
CA GLU A 25 44.56 -15.05 20.46
C GLU A 25 44.16 -14.33 19.17
N GLU A 26 43.94 -15.08 18.08
CA GLU A 26 43.11 -14.58 16.99
C GLU A 26 41.76 -14.31 17.65
N ALA A 27 41.38 -13.04 17.77
CA ALA A 27 40.05 -12.68 18.24
C ALA A 27 39.05 -13.40 17.32
N GLU A 28 38.20 -14.26 17.90
CA GLU A 28 37.12 -14.86 17.14
C GLU A 28 36.17 -13.73 16.71
N ASP A 29 35.86 -13.67 15.41
CA ASP A 29 34.93 -12.69 14.87
C ASP A 29 33.56 -12.85 15.55
N ALA A 30 32.91 -11.73 15.87
CA ALA A 30 31.59 -11.69 16.47
C ALA A 30 30.54 -12.18 15.47
N GLY A 31 29.76 -13.17 15.87
CA GLY A 31 28.78 -13.84 15.02
C GLY A 31 27.42 -13.14 15.00
N VAL A 32 26.78 -13.16 13.83
CA VAL A 32 25.41 -12.72 13.62
C VAL A 32 24.63 -13.80 12.88
N THR A 33 23.39 -14.03 13.30
CA THR A 33 22.47 -14.96 12.64
C THR A 33 21.12 -14.30 12.44
N THR A 34 20.70 -14.25 11.18
CA THR A 34 19.38 -13.76 10.74
C THR A 34 18.43 -14.93 10.52
N SER A 35 17.14 -14.68 10.62
CA SER A 35 16.11 -15.67 10.36
C SER A 35 14.90 -14.98 9.73
N ALA A 36 14.40 -15.55 8.63
CA ALA A 36 13.15 -15.10 8.04
C ALA A 36 11.97 -15.59 8.90
N PRO A 37 10.89 -14.81 9.03
CA PRO A 37 9.73 -15.25 9.79
C PRO A 37 9.11 -16.56 9.26
N ASP A 38 8.58 -17.40 10.15
CA ASP A 38 7.93 -18.67 9.75
C ASP A 38 6.60 -18.46 8.99
N ALA A 39 5.94 -17.32 9.23
CA ALA A 39 4.65 -16.97 8.62
C ALA A 39 4.84 -16.02 7.44
N ARG A 40 4.03 -16.20 6.38
CA ARG A 40 4.04 -15.32 5.20
C ARG A 40 3.84 -13.84 5.56
N LEU A 41 3.03 -13.55 6.58
CA LEU A 41 2.85 -12.21 7.14
C LEU A 41 3.15 -12.24 8.64
N THR A 42 4.05 -11.36 9.07
CA THR A 42 4.35 -11.11 10.48
C THR A 42 4.07 -9.64 10.81
N LEU A 43 3.33 -9.39 11.89
CA LEU A 43 2.98 -8.04 12.33
C LEU A 43 3.85 -7.65 13.54
N VAL A 44 4.55 -6.52 13.42
CA VAL A 44 5.24 -5.85 14.52
C VAL A 44 4.50 -4.54 14.80
N ALA A 45 3.63 -4.55 15.82
CA ALA A 45 2.67 -3.48 16.08
C ALA A 45 2.80 -2.83 17.47
N ASP A 46 3.96 -2.95 18.10
CA ASP A 46 4.22 -2.27 19.37
C ASP A 46 4.21 -0.74 19.16
N GLU A 47 3.45 -0.02 20.00
CA GLU A 47 3.37 1.45 19.98
C GLU A 47 4.58 2.12 20.68
N ASP A 48 5.18 1.41 21.64
CA ASP A 48 6.36 1.88 22.36
C ASP A 48 7.62 1.66 21.50
N PRO A 49 8.45 2.70 21.24
CA PRO A 49 9.63 2.56 20.39
C PRO A 49 10.64 1.50 20.85
N VAL A 50 10.79 1.33 22.17
CA VAL A 50 11.74 0.35 22.74
C VAL A 50 11.22 -1.08 22.52
N ALA A 51 9.93 -1.31 22.77
CA ALA A 51 9.28 -2.58 22.48
C ALA A 51 9.26 -2.90 20.98
N SER A 52 8.97 -1.91 20.12
CA SER A 52 8.98 -2.01 18.66
C SER A 52 10.35 -2.44 18.12
N ALA A 53 11.43 -1.79 18.57
CA ALA A 53 12.79 -2.16 18.20
C ALA A 53 13.12 -3.62 18.59
N ALA A 54 12.77 -4.03 19.81
CA ALA A 54 12.98 -5.40 20.27
C ALA A 54 12.14 -6.43 19.49
N SER A 55 10.88 -6.11 19.15
CA SER A 55 10.03 -7.00 18.36
C SER A 55 10.49 -7.12 16.90
N ALA A 56 11.01 -6.04 16.30
CA ALA A 56 11.63 -6.11 14.98
C ALA A 56 12.89 -6.99 14.98
N SER A 57 13.72 -6.90 16.02
CA SER A 57 14.88 -7.79 16.17
C SER A 57 14.47 -9.25 16.34
N ARG A 58 13.45 -9.56 17.16
CA ARG A 58 12.88 -10.90 17.28
C ARG A 58 12.36 -11.48 15.97
N ALA A 59 11.86 -10.64 15.09
CA ALA A 59 11.32 -11.09 13.81
C ALA A 59 12.41 -11.43 12.78
N LEU A 60 13.63 -10.90 12.92
CA LEU A 60 14.64 -10.92 11.85
C LEU A 60 16.02 -11.48 12.28
N PHE A 61 16.28 -11.60 13.58
CA PHE A 61 17.56 -12.07 14.12
C PHE A 61 17.37 -13.22 15.11
N ASP A 62 18.15 -14.29 14.95
CA ASP A 62 18.23 -15.39 15.91
C ASP A 62 19.27 -15.10 17.00
N GLY A 63 20.35 -14.40 16.65
CA GLY A 63 21.44 -14.06 17.57
C GLY A 63 22.38 -13.00 17.00
N ALA A 64 23.00 -12.22 17.88
CA ALA A 64 23.97 -11.18 17.54
C ALA A 64 24.89 -10.88 18.74
N ASP A 65 26.18 -11.18 18.59
CA ASP A 65 27.20 -10.94 19.60
C ASP A 65 27.44 -9.43 19.83
N VAL A 66 27.24 -8.63 18.78
CA VAL A 66 27.29 -7.16 18.83
C VAL A 66 25.90 -6.60 18.54
N VAL A 67 25.46 -5.62 19.33
CA VAL A 67 24.21 -4.88 19.12
C VAL A 67 24.46 -3.39 19.22
N VAL A 68 23.83 -2.61 18.34
CA VAL A 68 23.84 -1.14 18.46
C VAL A 68 22.66 -0.72 19.32
N VAL A 69 22.91 0.16 20.30
CA VAL A 69 21.88 0.74 21.16
C VAL A 69 21.92 2.26 21.04
N ALA A 70 20.75 2.86 20.81
CA ALA A 70 20.54 4.30 20.89
C ALA A 70 19.48 4.62 21.95
N ARG A 71 19.44 5.88 22.41
CA ARG A 71 18.42 6.32 23.36
C ARG A 71 17.19 6.83 22.63
N ASP A 72 16.01 6.39 23.07
CA ASP A 72 14.75 6.95 22.60
C ASP A 72 14.70 8.47 22.83
N GLY A 73 14.29 9.22 21.80
CA GLY A 73 14.35 10.68 21.78
C GLY A 73 15.71 11.31 21.47
N ASP A 74 16.80 10.53 21.36
CA ASP A 74 18.09 11.02 20.83
C ASP A 74 18.15 10.79 19.31
N ALA A 75 17.68 11.77 18.54
CA ALA A 75 17.66 11.70 17.08
C ALA A 75 19.06 11.53 16.46
N ALA A 76 20.10 12.15 17.04
CA ALA A 76 21.46 12.03 16.52
C ALA A 76 22.02 10.63 16.79
N GLY A 77 21.84 10.13 18.01
CA GLY A 77 22.22 8.76 18.37
C GLY A 77 21.48 7.70 17.55
N THR A 78 20.18 7.88 17.33
CA THR A 78 19.35 6.92 16.58
C THR A 78 19.70 6.89 15.09
N LEU A 79 19.85 8.05 14.44
CA LEU A 79 20.19 8.10 13.00
C LEU A 79 21.59 7.54 12.72
N LEU A 80 22.58 7.93 13.52
CA LEU A 80 23.94 7.43 13.31
C LEU A 80 24.09 5.98 13.78
N GLY A 81 23.35 5.59 14.83
CA GLY A 81 23.21 4.20 15.24
C GLY A 81 22.59 3.34 14.15
N ALA A 82 21.63 3.87 13.38
CA ALA A 82 21.06 3.18 12.23
C ALA A 82 22.07 2.99 11.09
N SER A 83 22.89 4.00 10.81
CA SER A 83 24.03 3.87 9.87
C SER A 83 25.01 2.78 10.32
N ALA A 84 25.39 2.79 11.61
CA ALA A 84 26.32 1.80 12.18
C ALA A 84 25.74 0.37 12.15
N ALA A 85 24.50 0.20 12.61
CA ALA A 85 23.80 -1.08 12.61
C ALA A 85 23.68 -1.65 11.19
N THR A 86 23.33 -0.81 10.21
CA THR A 86 23.22 -1.21 8.81
C THR A 86 24.56 -1.59 8.20
N GLY A 87 25.66 -0.90 8.55
CA GLY A 87 27.01 -1.24 8.09
C GLY A 87 27.58 -2.49 8.73
N LEU A 88 27.34 -2.70 10.02
CA LEU A 88 27.78 -3.88 10.77
C LEU A 88 26.91 -5.11 10.50
N GLY A 89 25.67 -4.93 10.02
CA GLY A 89 24.71 -6.02 9.84
C GLY A 89 24.14 -6.56 11.15
N VAL A 90 23.98 -5.70 12.16
CA VAL A 90 23.48 -6.05 13.51
C VAL A 90 22.21 -5.28 13.85
N PRO A 91 21.35 -5.74 14.78
CA PRO A 91 20.14 -5.01 15.12
C PRO A 91 20.43 -3.67 15.81
N LEU A 92 19.54 -2.70 15.58
CA LEU A 92 19.47 -1.46 16.35
C LEU A 92 18.35 -1.56 17.38
N LEU A 93 18.72 -1.55 18.66
CA LEU A 93 17.77 -1.51 19.78
C LEU A 93 17.73 -0.12 20.41
N LEU A 94 16.69 0.13 21.19
CA LEU A 94 16.51 1.38 21.91
C LEU A 94 16.51 1.16 23.43
N GLU A 95 17.09 2.10 24.16
CA GLU A 95 16.86 2.25 25.60
C GLU A 95 15.90 3.43 25.88
N PRO A 96 15.19 3.44 27.03
CA PRO A 96 14.22 4.49 27.33
C PRO A 96 14.84 5.89 27.42
N ALA A 97 14.06 6.91 27.02
CA ALA A 97 14.46 8.32 27.11
C ALA A 97 14.89 8.78 28.52
N GLY A 98 14.32 8.16 29.56
CA GLY A 98 14.63 8.47 30.96
C GLY A 98 15.93 7.85 31.50
N GLY A 99 16.61 7.03 30.70
CA GLY A 99 17.72 6.19 31.13
C GLY A 99 17.28 4.98 31.97
N GLY A 100 18.23 4.10 32.29
CA GLY A 100 18.01 2.89 33.06
C GLY A 100 17.50 1.69 32.23
N PRO A 101 17.47 0.48 32.82
CA PRO A 101 17.13 -0.74 32.10
C PRO A 101 15.66 -0.75 31.69
N ALA A 102 15.39 -1.21 30.47
CA ALA A 102 14.06 -1.60 30.01
C ALA A 102 13.99 -3.12 29.90
N ASP A 103 12.93 -3.71 30.46
CA ASP A 103 12.72 -5.16 30.40
C ASP A 103 12.78 -5.69 28.96
N ALA A 104 12.23 -4.95 27.98
CA ALA A 104 12.26 -5.30 26.57
C ALA A 104 13.68 -5.32 25.99
N LEU A 105 14.50 -4.31 26.28
CA LEU A 105 15.90 -4.23 25.84
C LEU A 105 16.74 -5.35 26.48
N THR A 106 16.69 -5.48 27.80
CA THR A 106 17.49 -6.47 28.53
C THR A 106 17.13 -7.90 28.12
N THR A 107 15.83 -8.21 28.02
CA THR A 107 15.36 -9.53 27.55
C THR A 107 15.86 -9.82 26.14
N GLU A 108 15.89 -8.81 25.27
CA GLU A 108 16.30 -8.99 23.89
C GLU A 108 17.81 -9.18 23.73
N LEU A 109 18.63 -8.42 24.46
CA LEU A 109 20.08 -8.63 24.52
C LEU A 109 20.42 -10.03 25.03
N GLU A 110 19.72 -10.51 26.06
CA GLU A 110 19.88 -11.88 26.57
C GLU A 110 19.48 -12.94 25.54
N ARG A 111 18.37 -12.73 24.81
CA ARG A 111 17.89 -13.65 23.76
C ARG A 111 18.88 -13.75 22.60
N LEU A 112 19.43 -12.61 22.17
CA LEU A 112 20.40 -12.52 21.08
C LEU A 112 21.76 -13.11 21.46
N GLY A 113 22.04 -13.33 22.75
CA GLY A 113 23.34 -13.79 23.23
C GLY A 113 24.41 -12.69 23.19
N THR A 114 24.00 -11.42 23.21
CA THR A 114 24.90 -10.28 23.01
C THR A 114 26.01 -10.22 24.05
N THR A 115 27.25 -10.11 23.57
CA THR A 115 28.45 -9.95 24.40
C THR A 115 28.94 -8.51 24.44
N THR A 116 28.63 -7.72 23.42
CA THR A 116 29.10 -6.33 23.28
C THR A 116 27.98 -5.42 22.77
N VAL A 117 27.82 -4.25 23.40
CA VAL A 117 26.87 -3.22 23.02
C VAL A 117 27.63 -1.97 22.56
N LEU A 118 27.35 -1.52 21.33
CA LEU A 118 27.75 -0.19 20.85
C LEU A 118 26.69 0.82 21.27
N ALA A 119 26.96 1.61 22.31
CA ALA A 119 26.07 2.66 22.77
C ALA A 119 26.37 3.98 22.02
N VAL A 120 25.47 4.40 21.14
CA VAL A 120 25.67 5.57 20.27
C VAL A 120 24.95 6.80 20.83
N GLY A 121 25.66 7.93 20.88
CA GLY A 121 25.10 9.21 21.29
C GLY A 121 24.89 9.28 22.80
N ALA A 122 23.65 9.52 23.21
CA ALA A 122 23.31 9.63 24.62
C ALA A 122 23.18 8.26 25.31
N ALA A 123 23.13 7.15 24.57
CA ALA A 123 22.86 5.82 25.14
C ALA A 123 23.89 5.38 26.18
N GLU A 124 23.43 4.62 27.17
CA GLU A 124 24.26 4.03 28.24
C GLU A 124 24.47 2.52 28.06
N GLY A 125 23.75 1.90 27.11
CA GLY A 125 23.90 0.49 26.75
C GLY A 125 23.07 -0.47 27.60
N GLY A 126 22.15 0.05 28.43
CA GLY A 126 21.10 -0.72 29.13
C GLY A 126 21.56 -1.78 30.14
N ALA A 127 22.85 -1.88 30.45
CA ALA A 127 23.42 -2.96 31.28
C ALA A 127 23.90 -2.46 32.66
N ASP A 128 22.98 -2.34 33.62
CA ASP A 128 23.34 -2.15 35.03
C ASP A 128 23.34 -3.51 35.77
N GLY A 129 24.45 -4.27 35.69
CA GLY A 129 24.60 -5.52 36.45
C GLY A 129 25.97 -6.19 36.30
N GLU A 130 26.45 -6.87 37.35
CA GLU A 130 27.62 -7.76 37.26
C GLU A 130 27.29 -8.93 36.30
N GLY A 131 27.83 -8.88 35.07
CA GLY A 131 27.67 -9.94 34.06
C GLY A 131 26.89 -9.56 32.79
N GLY A 132 26.56 -8.29 32.58
CA GLY A 132 26.02 -7.79 31.29
C GLY A 132 27.07 -7.70 30.17
N PRO A 133 26.65 -7.37 28.93
CA PRO A 133 27.56 -7.19 27.80
C PRO A 133 28.54 -6.04 28.05
N GLU A 134 29.70 -6.10 27.40
CA GLU A 134 30.66 -5.00 27.37
C GLU A 134 30.06 -3.80 26.62
N VAL A 135 30.04 -2.62 27.24
CA VAL A 135 29.50 -1.41 26.60
C VAL A 135 30.62 -0.56 26.04
N VAL A 136 30.61 -0.36 24.73
CA VAL A 136 31.47 0.59 24.01
C VAL A 136 30.65 1.83 23.69
N ALA A 137 30.87 2.91 24.44
CA ALA A 137 30.16 4.17 24.25
C ALA A 137 30.87 5.06 23.23
N VAL A 138 30.12 5.59 22.27
CA VAL A 138 30.63 6.45 21.20
C VAL A 138 29.74 7.69 21.02
N PRO A 139 30.31 8.91 20.90
CA PRO A 139 29.51 10.07 20.58
C PRO A 139 28.87 9.92 19.20
N ALA A 140 27.71 10.55 18.99
CA ALA A 140 26.99 10.50 17.72
C ALA A 140 27.66 11.42 16.65
N THR A 141 28.93 11.15 16.34
CA THR A 141 29.70 11.80 15.28
C THR A 141 30.19 10.77 14.27
N PRO A 142 30.14 11.05 12.95
CA PRO A 142 30.56 10.10 11.92
C PRO A 142 31.98 9.60 12.13
N GLU A 143 32.90 10.49 12.54
CA GLU A 143 34.30 10.15 12.75
C GLU A 143 34.49 9.18 13.91
N ALA A 144 33.82 9.40 15.04
CA ALA A 144 33.96 8.53 16.20
C ALA A 144 33.31 7.17 15.98
N VAL A 145 32.15 7.14 15.32
CA VAL A 145 31.49 5.87 14.95
C VAL A 145 32.35 5.09 13.96
N ALA A 146 32.89 5.73 12.92
CA ALA A 146 33.79 5.07 11.96
C ALA A 146 35.06 4.53 12.63
N GLU A 147 35.65 5.28 13.57
CA GLU A 147 36.85 4.85 14.30
C GLU A 147 36.58 3.61 15.17
N VAL A 148 35.49 3.58 15.92
CA VAL A 148 35.16 2.48 16.84
C VAL A 148 34.67 1.24 16.09
N THR A 149 33.93 1.42 14.99
CA THR A 149 33.31 0.31 14.23
C THR A 149 34.20 -0.23 13.11
N GLY A 150 35.21 0.53 12.67
CA GLY A 150 36.00 0.22 11.48
C GLY A 150 35.24 0.38 10.16
N LEU A 151 34.03 0.94 10.17
CA LEU A 151 33.21 1.15 8.97
C LEU A 151 33.72 2.32 8.12
N GLU A 152 33.67 2.16 6.80
CA GLU A 152 33.80 3.26 5.85
C GLU A 152 32.43 3.92 5.65
N LEU A 153 32.09 4.91 6.48
CA LEU A 153 30.85 5.67 6.32
C LEU A 153 30.89 6.56 5.06
N GLY A 154 29.77 6.62 4.34
CA GLY A 154 29.58 7.50 3.20
C GLY A 154 29.45 8.99 3.58
N GLU A 155 29.05 9.82 2.62
CA GLU A 155 28.86 11.26 2.87
C GLU A 155 27.83 11.53 3.97
N ALA A 156 28.06 12.58 4.75
CA ALA A 156 27.14 12.99 5.80
C ALA A 156 25.85 13.57 5.17
N GLN A 157 24.71 13.01 5.54
CA GLN A 157 23.40 13.39 5.04
C GLN A 157 22.55 13.97 6.17
N GLN A 158 22.04 15.18 5.95
CA GLN A 158 21.12 15.84 6.87
C GLN A 158 19.69 15.37 6.59
N VAL A 159 18.98 14.95 7.63
CA VAL A 159 17.67 14.31 7.54
C VAL A 159 16.68 15.05 8.43
N GLU A 160 15.57 15.49 7.84
CA GLU A 160 14.44 16.06 8.59
C GLU A 160 13.71 14.95 9.36
N ALA A 161 13.02 15.31 10.45
CA ALA A 161 12.40 14.31 11.33
C ALA A 161 11.35 13.42 10.63
N ASP A 162 10.59 14.00 9.70
CA ASP A 162 9.59 13.29 8.87
C ASP A 162 10.21 12.44 7.75
N GLY A 163 11.46 12.69 7.39
CA GLY A 163 12.22 11.93 6.39
C GLY A 163 13.11 10.83 6.98
N ALA A 164 13.15 10.66 8.30
CA ALA A 164 14.09 9.76 8.99
C ALA A 164 13.95 8.30 8.55
N ALA A 165 12.73 7.74 8.53
CA ALA A 165 12.50 6.36 8.15
C ALA A 165 12.88 6.08 6.68
N GLY A 166 12.60 7.02 5.79
CA GLY A 166 12.98 6.92 4.38
C GLY A 166 14.50 6.92 4.19
N ALA A 167 15.21 7.85 4.84
CA ALA A 167 16.67 7.91 4.78
C ALA A 167 17.34 6.64 5.31
N VAL A 168 16.80 6.04 6.40
CA VAL A 168 17.31 4.77 6.93
C VAL A 168 17.01 3.62 5.97
N ALA A 169 15.81 3.55 5.40
CA ALA A 169 15.42 2.50 4.45
C ALA A 169 16.30 2.51 3.17
N GLU A 170 16.85 3.66 2.80
CA GLU A 170 17.74 3.83 1.64
C GLU A 170 19.22 3.55 1.92
N LEU A 171 19.60 3.27 3.18
CA LEU A 171 21.00 3.00 3.52
C LEU A 171 21.56 1.82 2.72
N ASP A 172 22.74 2.03 2.13
CA ASP A 172 23.57 1.00 1.52
C ASP A 172 24.31 0.23 2.64
N PRO A 173 24.12 -1.10 2.76
CA PRO A 173 24.83 -1.89 3.75
C PRO A 173 26.35 -1.90 3.55
N GLU A 174 26.87 -1.78 2.33
CA GLU A 174 28.32 -1.82 2.07
C GLU A 174 29.01 -0.50 2.38
N GLN A 175 28.31 0.62 2.21
CA GLN A 175 28.80 1.97 2.48
C GLN A 175 27.68 2.86 3.01
N PRO A 176 27.25 2.69 4.27
CA PRO A 176 26.12 3.42 4.81
C PRO A 176 26.43 4.91 4.91
N ALA A 177 25.52 5.76 4.44
CA ALA A 177 25.61 7.20 4.61
C ALA A 177 25.62 7.56 6.11
N ALA A 178 26.36 8.61 6.49
CA ALA A 178 26.38 9.09 7.87
C ALA A 178 25.17 10.00 8.12
N LEU A 179 24.06 9.43 8.60
CA LEU A 179 22.82 10.17 8.80
C LEU A 179 22.90 11.07 10.03
N GLN A 180 22.43 12.31 9.88
CA GLN A 180 22.44 13.32 10.93
C GLN A 180 21.12 14.09 10.92
N PRO A 181 20.56 14.46 12.10
CA PRO A 181 19.36 15.26 12.15
C PRO A 181 19.60 16.67 11.62
N ALA A 182 18.68 17.17 10.80
CA ALA A 182 18.77 18.48 10.19
C ALA A 182 18.90 19.60 11.24
N GLY A 183 19.86 20.50 11.02
CA GLY A 183 20.06 21.67 11.88
C GLY A 183 20.73 21.38 13.23
N ALA A 184 21.14 20.13 13.49
CA ALA A 184 21.98 19.83 14.64
C ALA A 184 23.39 20.41 14.42
N ALA A 185 23.91 21.09 15.44
CA ALA A 185 25.32 21.45 15.44
C ALA A 185 26.16 20.16 15.52
N PRO A 186 27.31 20.07 14.81
CA PRO A 186 28.20 18.93 14.96
C PRO A 186 28.56 18.81 16.44
N ALA A 187 28.15 17.70 17.05
CA ALA A 187 28.55 17.38 18.41
C ALA A 187 30.07 17.18 18.40
N GLY A 188 30.78 17.77 19.37
CA GLY A 188 32.19 17.47 19.60
C GLY A 188 32.28 16.45 20.72
N GLY A 189 32.90 15.30 20.47
CA GLY A 189 33.21 14.30 21.48
C GLY A 189 34.44 13.51 21.04
N GLU A 190 35.32 13.20 21.99
CA GLU A 190 36.39 12.22 21.76
C GLU A 190 35.75 10.82 21.82
N ALA A 191 36.17 9.91 20.93
CA ALA A 191 35.77 8.51 20.98
C ALA A 191 36.17 7.90 22.33
N GLY A 192 35.35 6.99 22.87
CA GLY A 192 35.77 6.20 24.03
C GLY A 192 36.95 5.28 23.68
N ASP A 193 37.73 4.88 24.68
CA ASP A 193 38.92 4.01 24.51
C ASP A 193 38.60 2.53 24.16
N GLY A 194 37.41 2.24 23.61
CA GLY A 194 36.94 0.88 23.31
C GLY A 194 36.98 0.54 21.82
N GLU A 195 37.36 -0.69 21.49
CA GLU A 195 37.40 -1.23 20.12
C GLU A 195 36.31 -2.31 20.00
N LEU A 196 35.49 -2.25 18.95
CA LEU A 196 34.51 -3.30 18.70
C LEU A 196 35.19 -4.55 18.12
N PRO A 197 34.75 -5.77 18.49
CA PRO A 197 35.17 -6.96 17.77
C PRO A 197 34.72 -6.87 16.30
N ALA A 198 35.51 -7.45 15.40
CA ALA A 198 35.13 -7.55 14.00
C ALA A 198 33.83 -8.36 13.89
N VAL A 199 32.86 -7.87 13.12
CA VAL A 199 31.54 -8.51 12.97
C VAL A 199 31.47 -9.19 11.60
N GLU A 200 31.15 -10.49 11.59
CA GLU A 200 30.80 -11.19 10.36
C GLU A 200 29.29 -11.08 10.11
N ARG A 201 28.91 -10.49 8.96
CA ARG A 201 27.50 -10.31 8.61
C ARG A 201 26.84 -11.64 8.30
N ALA A 202 25.58 -11.77 8.72
CA ALA A 202 24.75 -12.90 8.34
C ALA A 202 24.38 -12.86 6.83
N GLU A 203 23.85 -13.99 6.33
CA GLU A 203 23.28 -14.06 4.99
C GLU A 203 22.09 -13.09 4.87
N PRO A 204 22.02 -12.25 3.81
CA PRO A 204 20.93 -11.30 3.62
C PRO A 204 19.55 -11.98 3.50
N LEU A 205 18.53 -11.38 4.10
CA LEU A 205 17.14 -11.82 3.97
C LEU A 205 16.50 -11.35 2.65
N ASP A 206 17.04 -11.77 1.51
CA ASP A 206 16.62 -11.34 0.16
C ASP A 206 15.14 -11.69 -0.16
N GLY A 207 14.60 -12.74 0.47
CA GLY A 207 13.19 -13.16 0.34
C GLY A 207 12.22 -12.42 1.26
N THR A 208 12.69 -11.47 2.08
CA THR A 208 11.89 -10.74 3.06
C THR A 208 11.70 -9.28 2.66
N VAL A 209 10.43 -8.85 2.62
CA VAL A 209 10.07 -7.43 2.51
C VAL A 209 9.51 -6.94 3.83
N VAL A 210 10.01 -5.80 4.31
CA VAL A 210 9.48 -5.09 5.48
C VAL A 210 8.70 -3.87 4.99
N VAL A 211 7.41 -3.83 5.29
CA VAL A 211 6.52 -2.73 4.93
C VAL A 211 6.31 -1.85 6.16
N THR A 212 6.45 -0.54 6.03
CA THR A 212 6.22 0.40 7.15
C THR A 212 5.52 1.67 6.70
N THR A 213 4.74 2.29 7.58
CA THR A 213 4.17 3.63 7.35
C THR A 213 5.23 4.73 7.44
N GLY A 214 6.39 4.43 8.03
CA GLY A 214 7.42 5.41 8.36
C GLY A 214 7.18 6.13 9.69
N ALA A 215 6.29 5.61 10.52
CA ALA A 215 6.01 6.18 11.84
C ALA A 215 7.28 6.19 12.74
N PRO A 216 7.49 7.21 13.60
CA PRO A 216 8.73 7.36 14.36
C PRO A 216 9.08 6.15 15.24
N GLU A 217 8.09 5.47 15.82
CA GLU A 217 8.29 4.27 16.65
C GLU A 217 8.87 3.07 15.88
N ALA A 218 8.78 3.08 14.54
CA ALA A 218 9.32 2.03 13.68
C ALA A 218 10.78 2.28 13.25
N LEU A 219 11.35 3.47 13.51
CA LEU A 219 12.64 3.88 12.95
C LEU A 219 13.79 2.89 13.26
N ALA A 220 13.90 2.44 14.51
CA ALA A 220 14.91 1.45 14.90
C ALA A 220 14.64 0.06 14.29
N GLY A 221 13.37 -0.31 14.13
CA GLY A 221 12.97 -1.51 13.41
C GLY A 221 13.32 -1.45 11.92
N VAL A 222 13.20 -0.28 11.28
CA VAL A 222 13.62 -0.06 9.89
C VAL A 222 15.13 -0.24 9.74
N ALA A 223 15.93 0.31 10.65
CA ALA A 223 17.38 0.09 10.66
C ALA A 223 17.74 -1.39 10.85
N THR A 224 17.05 -2.06 11.78
CA THR A 224 17.21 -3.50 12.03
C THR A 224 16.88 -4.33 10.79
N ALA A 225 15.81 -3.99 10.07
CA ALA A 225 15.45 -4.65 8.82
C ALA A 225 16.50 -4.47 7.72
N ARG A 226 17.03 -3.25 7.56
CA ARG A 226 18.12 -2.98 6.60
C ARG A 226 19.40 -3.70 6.99
N ALA A 227 19.73 -3.75 8.27
CA ALA A 227 20.90 -4.47 8.78
C ALA A 227 20.81 -5.98 8.49
N ALA A 228 19.62 -6.58 8.60
CA ALA A 228 19.36 -7.98 8.25
C ALA A 228 19.40 -8.26 6.72
N GLY A 229 19.58 -7.24 5.88
CA GLY A 229 19.56 -7.36 4.43
C GLY A 229 18.15 -7.41 3.82
N ALA A 230 17.09 -7.22 4.61
CA ALA A 230 15.73 -7.18 4.09
C ALA A 230 15.47 -5.90 3.27
N ARG A 231 14.58 -6.01 2.28
CA ARG A 231 14.09 -4.84 1.55
C ARG A 231 13.05 -4.11 2.40
N VAL A 232 13.27 -2.82 2.67
CA VAL A 232 12.28 -1.99 3.37
C VAL A 232 11.53 -1.14 2.35
N GLN A 233 10.20 -1.10 2.44
CA GLN A 233 9.33 -0.27 1.61
C GLN A 233 8.41 0.56 2.49
N LEU A 234 8.43 1.88 2.28
CA LEU A 234 7.51 2.81 2.94
C LEU A 234 6.21 2.93 2.14
N THR A 235 5.09 3.09 2.84
CA THR A 235 3.75 3.30 2.25
C THR A 235 3.30 4.78 2.28
N GLY A 236 4.18 5.71 2.65
CA GLY A 236 3.85 7.14 2.74
C GLY A 236 2.82 7.48 3.82
N GLY A 237 2.77 6.68 4.90
CA GLY A 237 1.86 6.88 6.04
C GLY A 237 0.58 6.03 6.00
N GLY A 238 0.23 5.43 4.86
CA GLY A 238 -0.96 4.59 4.71
C GLY A 238 -0.76 3.15 5.22
N THR A 239 -1.79 2.54 5.80
CA THR A 239 -1.74 1.15 6.29
C THR A 239 -2.27 0.13 5.29
N ASP A 240 -3.09 0.55 4.33
CA ASP A 240 -3.53 -0.30 3.23
C ASP A 240 -2.43 -0.38 2.14
N PRO A 241 -1.80 -1.55 1.92
CA PRO A 241 -0.71 -1.69 0.94
C PRO A 241 -1.15 -1.39 -0.50
N ARG A 242 -2.45 -1.54 -0.81
CA ARG A 242 -3.03 -1.24 -2.12
C ARG A 242 -2.93 0.25 -2.47
N GLY A 243 -2.70 1.11 -1.48
CA GLY A 243 -2.54 2.55 -1.66
C GLY A 243 -1.18 3.01 -2.18
N SER A 244 -0.15 2.16 -2.20
CA SER A 244 1.18 2.50 -2.71
C SER A 244 1.48 1.75 -4.01
N ALA A 245 1.56 2.50 -5.12
CA ALA A 245 1.93 1.95 -6.42
C ALA A 245 3.32 1.30 -6.39
N GLU A 246 4.27 1.92 -5.67
CA GLU A 246 5.64 1.44 -5.51
C GLU A 246 5.69 0.12 -4.74
N LEU A 247 4.85 -0.03 -3.70
CA LEU A 247 4.74 -1.29 -2.97
C LEU A 247 4.11 -2.39 -3.83
N VAL A 248 3.05 -2.08 -4.59
CA VAL A 248 2.41 -3.03 -5.51
C VAL A 248 3.42 -3.53 -6.54
N GLU A 249 4.16 -2.62 -7.17
CA GLU A 249 5.23 -2.97 -8.14
C GLU A 249 6.31 -3.83 -7.48
N LEU A 250 6.81 -3.44 -6.30
CA LEU A 250 7.80 -4.19 -5.56
C LEU A 250 7.34 -5.62 -5.22
N MET A 251 6.11 -5.76 -4.70
CA MET A 251 5.54 -7.04 -4.31
C MET A 251 5.36 -7.96 -5.52
N ALA A 252 4.91 -7.41 -6.65
CA ALA A 252 4.73 -8.14 -7.90
C ALA A 252 6.06 -8.63 -8.47
N GLU A 253 7.09 -7.78 -8.46
CA GLU A 253 8.42 -8.10 -9.00
C GLU A 253 9.20 -9.09 -8.12
N GLN A 254 9.21 -8.86 -6.81
CA GLN A 254 10.02 -9.65 -5.88
C GLN A 254 9.36 -10.96 -5.48
N GLN A 255 8.02 -11.02 -5.46
CA GLN A 255 7.25 -12.17 -4.95
C GLN A 255 7.82 -12.67 -3.61
N PRO A 256 7.90 -11.81 -2.57
CA PRO A 256 8.60 -12.15 -1.35
C PRO A 256 8.00 -13.38 -0.67
N GLU A 257 8.86 -14.20 -0.08
CA GLU A 257 8.46 -15.37 0.68
C GLU A 257 7.76 -14.96 1.98
N THR A 258 8.23 -13.86 2.59
CA THR A 258 7.73 -13.33 3.85
C THR A 258 7.64 -11.81 3.84
N VAL A 259 6.59 -11.28 4.47
CA VAL A 259 6.36 -9.86 4.68
C VAL A 259 6.31 -9.56 6.18
N VAL A 260 7.05 -8.55 6.62
CA VAL A 260 6.93 -7.98 7.97
C VAL A 260 6.23 -6.63 7.88
N ALA A 261 5.02 -6.51 8.42
CA ALA A 261 4.34 -5.24 8.59
C ALA A 261 4.82 -4.57 9.89
N LEU A 262 5.61 -3.52 9.76
CA LEU A 262 6.27 -2.82 10.86
C LEU A 262 5.58 -1.49 11.13
N GLY A 263 4.88 -1.42 12.26
CA GLY A 263 4.18 -0.24 12.77
C GLY A 263 2.84 -0.59 13.40
N SER A 264 2.49 0.10 14.48
CA SER A 264 1.25 -0.11 15.24
C SER A 264 -0.02 0.06 14.39
N GLY A 265 0.01 0.98 13.42
CA GLY A 265 -1.12 1.25 12.51
C GLY A 265 -1.61 0.03 11.73
N PHE A 266 -0.72 -0.89 11.37
CA PHE A 266 -1.10 -2.11 10.63
C PHE A 266 -1.95 -3.08 11.46
N ALA A 267 -1.94 -2.99 12.80
CA ALA A 267 -2.82 -3.80 13.63
C ALA A 267 -4.29 -3.42 13.51
N ALA A 268 -4.57 -2.18 13.10
CA ALA A 268 -5.92 -1.69 12.85
C ALA A 268 -6.41 -1.94 11.42
N GLU A 269 -5.52 -2.42 10.53
CA GLU A 269 -5.85 -2.66 9.13
C GLU A 269 -6.56 -4.01 8.97
N GLU A 270 -7.88 -3.97 8.80
CA GLU A 270 -8.67 -5.17 8.60
C GLU A 270 -8.30 -5.86 7.28
N GLY A 271 -8.01 -7.16 7.34
CA GLY A 271 -7.70 -7.95 6.15
C GLY A 271 -6.38 -7.58 5.45
N LEU A 272 -5.39 -7.13 6.20
CA LEU A 272 -4.04 -6.85 5.69
C LEU A 272 -3.44 -8.02 4.88
N ASP A 273 -3.78 -9.26 5.24
CA ASP A 273 -3.33 -10.47 4.55
C ASP A 273 -3.78 -10.51 3.09
N TRP A 274 -5.08 -10.43 2.82
CA TRP A 274 -5.59 -10.46 1.44
C TRP A 274 -5.24 -9.18 0.67
N LYS A 275 -5.11 -8.04 1.36
CA LYS A 275 -4.66 -6.78 0.74
C LYS A 275 -3.22 -6.89 0.24
N LEU A 276 -2.33 -7.54 0.98
CA LEU A 276 -0.97 -7.84 0.53
C LEU A 276 -0.95 -8.88 -0.61
N GLU A 277 -1.87 -9.84 -0.62
CA GLU A 277 -2.03 -10.78 -1.75
C GLU A 277 -2.47 -10.05 -3.02
N THR A 278 -3.42 -9.12 -2.90
CA THR A 278 -3.83 -8.23 -3.99
C THR A 278 -2.65 -7.37 -4.48
N ALA A 279 -1.86 -6.79 -3.57
CA ALA A 279 -0.65 -6.04 -3.95
C ALA A 279 0.38 -6.93 -4.69
N ALA A 280 0.56 -8.18 -4.26
CA ALA A 280 1.45 -9.13 -4.90
C ALA A 280 0.98 -9.63 -6.28
N ALA A 281 -0.31 -9.50 -6.59
CA ALA A 281 -0.83 -9.77 -7.94
C ALA A 281 -0.35 -8.73 -8.97
N GLY A 282 -0.01 -7.51 -8.53
CA GLY A 282 0.67 -6.50 -9.34
C GLY A 282 -0.19 -5.75 -10.36
N GLU A 283 -1.45 -6.15 -10.54
CA GLU A 283 -2.40 -5.40 -11.38
C GLU A 283 -2.66 -4.03 -10.75
N GLN A 284 -2.60 -2.96 -11.55
CA GLN A 284 -2.81 -1.58 -11.10
C GLN A 284 -3.97 -0.94 -11.84
N LEU A 285 -4.61 0.03 -11.18
CA LEU A 285 -5.58 0.92 -11.81
C LEU A 285 -4.87 1.82 -12.83
N PRO A 286 -5.57 2.30 -13.87
CA PRO A 286 -5.08 3.41 -14.67
C PRO A 286 -4.80 4.60 -13.76
N GLY A 287 -3.58 5.13 -13.81
CA GLY A 287 -3.11 6.18 -12.88
C GLY A 287 -2.24 5.67 -11.72
N GLY A 288 -2.12 4.35 -11.55
CA GLY A 288 -1.24 3.70 -10.56
C GLY A 288 -1.97 3.30 -9.26
N GLY A 289 -1.37 2.39 -8.50
CA GLY A 289 -1.95 1.86 -7.26
C GLY A 289 -3.19 1.00 -7.49
N GLN A 290 -3.85 0.61 -6.40
CA GLN A 290 -4.99 -0.31 -6.41
C GLN A 290 -6.23 0.24 -5.68
N LEU A 291 -6.19 1.49 -5.21
CA LEU A 291 -7.31 2.21 -4.61
C LEU A 291 -7.73 3.39 -5.49
N LEU A 292 -9.04 3.63 -5.61
CA LEU A 292 -9.56 4.71 -6.45
C LEU A 292 -9.46 6.07 -5.75
N PHE A 293 -10.28 6.31 -4.73
CA PHE A 293 -10.40 7.62 -4.09
C PHE A 293 -9.72 7.63 -2.71
N PRO A 294 -9.08 8.73 -2.30
CA PRO A 294 -8.99 10.04 -2.98
C PRO A 294 -7.84 10.16 -4.00
N GLY A 295 -7.07 9.10 -4.25
CA GLY A 295 -5.86 9.15 -5.08
C GLY A 295 -6.10 9.44 -6.57
N HIS A 296 -7.31 9.17 -7.07
CA HIS A 296 -7.73 9.39 -8.45
C HIS A 296 -8.88 10.38 -8.55
N PHE A 297 -8.98 11.04 -9.71
CA PHE A 297 -10.10 11.88 -10.10
C PHE A 297 -10.55 11.47 -11.50
N LEU A 298 -11.76 10.95 -11.63
CA LEU A 298 -12.22 10.36 -12.89
C LEU A 298 -12.95 11.40 -13.76
N VAL A 299 -12.62 11.43 -15.06
CA VAL A 299 -13.35 12.24 -16.05
C VAL A 299 -13.88 11.33 -17.15
N ALA A 300 -15.20 11.08 -17.15
CA ALA A 300 -15.83 10.07 -17.97
C ALA A 300 -16.57 10.66 -19.19
N LEU A 301 -16.48 9.99 -20.33
CA LEU A 301 -17.45 10.12 -21.42
C LEU A 301 -18.55 9.07 -21.26
N TYR A 302 -19.80 9.51 -21.23
CA TYR A 302 -20.97 8.66 -21.06
C TYR A 302 -21.59 8.28 -22.41
N GLY A 303 -22.05 7.03 -22.55
CA GLY A 303 -22.98 6.63 -23.60
C GLY A 303 -22.85 5.18 -24.06
N SER A 304 -23.46 4.85 -25.19
CA SER A 304 -23.40 3.49 -25.78
C SER A 304 -22.72 3.51 -27.16
N PRO A 305 -21.81 2.57 -27.45
CA PRO A 305 -21.25 2.39 -28.79
C PRO A 305 -22.33 2.35 -29.88
N GLY A 306 -22.16 3.14 -30.93
CA GLY A 306 -23.10 3.22 -32.06
C GLY A 306 -24.44 3.90 -31.76
N GLY A 307 -24.64 4.42 -30.54
CA GLY A 307 -25.87 5.07 -30.10
C GLY A 307 -25.65 6.54 -29.74
N GLY A 308 -25.37 7.41 -30.71
CA GLY A 308 -25.13 8.85 -30.42
C GLY A 308 -26.30 9.59 -29.75
N ALA A 309 -27.52 9.02 -29.74
CA ALA A 309 -28.64 9.55 -28.96
C ALA A 309 -28.60 9.15 -27.46
N LEU A 310 -27.67 8.27 -27.07
CA LEU A 310 -27.51 7.74 -25.72
C LEU A 310 -26.31 8.34 -24.99
N GLY A 311 -25.65 9.34 -25.59
CA GLY A 311 -24.53 10.06 -25.00
C GLY A 311 -23.36 10.21 -25.95
N VAL A 312 -22.47 11.13 -25.57
CA VAL A 312 -21.31 11.59 -26.34
C VAL A 312 -20.37 10.48 -26.81
N LEU A 313 -20.25 9.39 -26.05
CA LEU A 313 -19.43 8.22 -26.43
C LEU A 313 -19.93 7.56 -27.73
N GLY A 314 -21.24 7.57 -27.97
CA GLY A 314 -21.85 6.94 -29.13
C GLY A 314 -21.77 7.73 -30.45
N GLU A 315 -21.24 8.96 -30.42
CA GLU A 315 -21.19 9.86 -31.58
C GLU A 315 -20.02 9.58 -32.54
N GLN A 316 -19.06 8.78 -32.11
CA GLN A 316 -17.77 8.60 -32.77
C GLN A 316 -17.27 7.15 -32.66
N ASP A 317 -16.26 6.80 -33.46
CA ASP A 317 -15.65 5.46 -33.38
C ASP A 317 -14.72 5.34 -32.16
N LEU A 318 -14.29 4.12 -31.87
CA LEU A 318 -13.49 3.80 -30.68
C LEU A 318 -12.19 4.64 -30.58
N PRO A 319 -11.33 4.72 -31.61
CA PRO A 319 -10.11 5.54 -31.54
C PRO A 319 -10.40 7.02 -31.24
N ALA A 320 -11.39 7.61 -31.92
CA ALA A 320 -11.77 9.00 -31.66
C ALA A 320 -12.34 9.17 -30.24
N SER A 321 -13.09 8.19 -29.72
CA SER A 321 -13.63 8.19 -28.35
C SER A 321 -12.54 8.19 -27.30
N VAL A 322 -11.48 7.40 -27.49
CA VAL A 322 -10.31 7.41 -26.59
C VAL A 322 -9.62 8.77 -26.60
N GLU A 323 -9.36 9.34 -27.79
CA GLU A 323 -8.75 10.68 -27.92
C GLU A 323 -9.61 11.76 -27.24
N ARG A 324 -10.94 11.70 -27.41
CA ARG A 324 -11.85 12.66 -26.79
C ARG A 324 -11.88 12.52 -25.27
N ALA A 325 -11.88 11.31 -24.73
CA ALA A 325 -11.85 11.11 -23.27
C ALA A 325 -10.55 11.64 -22.65
N GLN A 326 -9.41 11.40 -23.30
CA GLN A 326 -8.11 11.96 -22.89
C GLN A 326 -8.11 13.49 -22.95
N ALA A 327 -8.65 14.08 -24.01
CA ALA A 327 -8.77 15.54 -24.13
C ALA A 327 -9.64 16.13 -23.02
N HIS A 328 -10.73 15.46 -22.65
CA HIS A 328 -11.58 15.87 -21.53
C HIS A 328 -10.86 15.80 -20.19
N ALA A 329 -10.12 14.73 -19.92
CA ALA A 329 -9.33 14.60 -18.71
C ALA A 329 -8.21 15.65 -18.61
N ALA A 330 -7.54 15.97 -19.72
CA ALA A 330 -6.45 16.95 -19.76
C ALA A 330 -6.88 18.35 -19.29
N ASP A 331 -8.15 18.74 -19.49
CA ASP A 331 -8.68 20.01 -18.99
C ASP A 331 -8.74 20.08 -17.45
N TYR A 332 -8.73 18.94 -16.76
CA TYR A 332 -8.78 18.84 -15.29
C TYR A 332 -7.41 18.69 -14.63
N GLU A 333 -6.38 18.20 -15.34
CA GLU A 333 -5.01 18.05 -14.81
C GLU A 333 -4.45 19.31 -14.12
N PRO A 334 -4.58 20.53 -14.67
CA PRO A 334 -4.08 21.73 -13.97
C PRO A 334 -4.97 22.17 -12.79
N LEU A 335 -6.19 21.63 -12.68
CA LEU A 335 -7.19 22.01 -11.69
C LEU A 335 -7.18 21.08 -10.47
N VAL A 336 -6.74 19.84 -10.64
CA VAL A 336 -6.68 18.79 -9.61
C VAL A 336 -5.23 18.39 -9.42
N GLN A 337 -4.59 18.90 -8.37
CA GLN A 337 -3.16 18.69 -8.09
C GLN A 337 -2.91 17.70 -6.95
N ASP A 338 -3.97 17.28 -6.27
CA ASP A 338 -3.96 16.39 -5.11
C ASP A 338 -4.43 14.97 -5.44
N ALA A 339 -4.76 14.70 -6.71
CA ALA A 339 -5.16 13.38 -7.21
C ALA A 339 -4.72 13.22 -8.67
N THR A 340 -4.51 11.97 -9.10
CA THR A 340 -4.23 11.63 -10.51
C THR A 340 -5.51 11.71 -11.32
N VAL A 341 -5.54 12.59 -12.33
CA VAL A 341 -6.69 12.68 -13.24
C VAL A 341 -6.66 11.52 -14.23
N VAL A 342 -7.73 10.73 -14.28
CA VAL A 342 -7.83 9.53 -15.12
C VAL A 342 -9.01 9.69 -16.08
N PRO A 343 -8.77 9.60 -17.41
CA PRO A 343 -9.86 9.55 -18.38
C PRO A 343 -10.66 8.26 -18.21
N ALA A 344 -11.96 8.32 -18.47
CA ALA A 344 -12.82 7.15 -18.31
C ALA A 344 -13.90 7.04 -19.40
N PHE A 345 -14.40 5.82 -19.58
CA PHE A 345 -15.65 5.56 -20.27
C PHE A 345 -16.71 5.10 -19.28
N GLU A 346 -17.92 5.61 -19.43
CA GLU A 346 -19.12 5.05 -18.82
C GLU A 346 -20.01 4.51 -19.94
N ILE A 347 -19.96 3.19 -20.13
CA ILE A 347 -20.54 2.49 -21.27
C ILE A 347 -21.88 1.89 -20.86
N ILE A 348 -22.98 2.38 -21.43
CA ILE A 348 -24.29 1.73 -21.28
C ILE A 348 -24.24 0.39 -22.02
N VAL A 349 -24.18 -0.70 -21.27
CA VAL A 349 -24.13 -2.05 -21.84
C VAL A 349 -25.50 -2.71 -21.88
N THR A 350 -26.44 -2.23 -21.10
CA THR A 350 -27.86 -2.63 -21.20
C THR A 350 -28.72 -1.40 -21.31
N VAL A 351 -29.52 -1.29 -22.37
CA VAL A 351 -30.27 -0.07 -22.70
C VAL A 351 -31.75 -0.27 -22.42
N ALA A 352 -32.35 0.61 -21.63
CA ALA A 352 -33.79 0.59 -21.38
C ALA A 352 -34.60 0.73 -22.68
N SER A 353 -35.61 -0.12 -22.86
CA SER A 353 -36.39 -0.20 -24.10
C SER A 353 -37.88 0.02 -23.87
N SER A 354 -38.50 0.85 -24.70
CA SER A 354 -39.95 1.04 -24.68
C SER A 354 -40.75 -0.20 -25.12
N VAL A 355 -40.07 -1.21 -25.68
CA VAL A 355 -40.67 -2.47 -26.14
C VAL A 355 -40.02 -3.67 -25.46
N ALA A 356 -40.84 -4.68 -25.17
CA ALA A 356 -40.34 -5.94 -24.63
C ALA A 356 -39.38 -6.62 -25.63
N GLY A 357 -38.16 -6.90 -25.18
CA GLY A 357 -37.22 -7.78 -25.87
C GLY A 357 -37.67 -9.25 -25.86
N PRO A 358 -36.88 -10.17 -26.44
CA PRO A 358 -37.20 -11.59 -26.49
C PRO A 358 -37.43 -12.25 -25.12
N ASP A 359 -36.79 -11.75 -24.07
CA ASP A 359 -36.91 -12.21 -22.68
C ASP A 359 -37.96 -11.44 -21.87
N GLY A 360 -38.57 -10.40 -22.48
CA GLY A 360 -39.64 -9.61 -21.89
C GLY A 360 -39.18 -8.63 -20.81
N ASN A 361 -37.88 -8.40 -20.62
CA ASN A 361 -37.36 -7.58 -19.54
C ASN A 361 -37.41 -6.07 -19.83
N TYR A 362 -37.63 -5.63 -21.07
CA TYR A 362 -37.61 -4.21 -21.48
C TYR A 362 -36.21 -3.56 -21.34
N SER A 363 -35.16 -4.36 -21.40
CA SER A 363 -33.77 -3.95 -21.57
C SER A 363 -33.24 -4.56 -22.86
N THR A 364 -32.25 -3.93 -23.49
CA THR A 364 -31.55 -4.45 -24.66
C THR A 364 -30.08 -4.53 -24.33
N GLU A 365 -29.57 -5.75 -24.22
CA GLU A 365 -28.20 -6.05 -23.85
C GLU A 365 -27.26 -6.00 -25.05
N LEU A 366 -26.15 -5.27 -24.93
CA LEU A 366 -25.04 -5.35 -25.87
C LEU A 366 -24.28 -6.67 -25.63
N PRO A 367 -23.98 -7.45 -26.68
CA PRO A 367 -23.16 -8.65 -26.53
C PRO A 367 -21.77 -8.33 -25.97
N VAL A 368 -21.25 -9.19 -25.10
CA VAL A 368 -19.91 -9.01 -24.48
C VAL A 368 -18.82 -8.89 -25.55
N GLU A 369 -18.94 -9.63 -26.65
CA GLU A 369 -18.01 -9.58 -27.79
C GLU A 369 -17.96 -8.23 -28.49
N ASP A 370 -19.02 -7.43 -28.41
CA ASP A 370 -19.08 -6.09 -29.01
C ASP A 370 -18.54 -5.02 -28.04
N VAL A 371 -18.64 -5.26 -26.73
CA VAL A 371 -18.15 -4.36 -25.67
C VAL A 371 -16.66 -4.59 -25.37
N ARG A 372 -16.19 -5.83 -25.41
CA ARG A 372 -14.80 -6.20 -25.08
C ARG A 372 -13.74 -5.37 -25.81
N PRO A 373 -13.83 -5.12 -27.14
CA PRO A 373 -12.84 -4.28 -27.83
C PRO A 373 -12.75 -2.85 -27.28
N TRP A 374 -13.87 -2.29 -26.80
CA TRP A 374 -13.87 -0.96 -26.17
C TRP A 374 -13.16 -0.98 -24.83
N VAL A 375 -13.43 -2.01 -24.01
CA VAL A 375 -12.82 -2.17 -22.69
C VAL A 375 -11.30 -2.40 -22.79
N GLU A 376 -10.87 -3.26 -23.71
CA GLU A 376 -9.44 -3.56 -23.90
C GLU A 376 -8.68 -2.34 -24.43
N ALA A 377 -9.22 -1.65 -25.44
CA ALA A 377 -8.59 -0.43 -25.97
C ALA A 377 -8.56 0.71 -24.94
N ALA A 378 -9.58 0.83 -24.09
CA ALA A 378 -9.59 1.78 -22.99
C ALA A 378 -8.46 1.48 -21.99
N GLY A 379 -8.32 0.21 -21.56
CA GLY A 379 -7.26 -0.21 -20.65
C GLY A 379 -5.86 0.04 -21.21
N GLU A 380 -5.62 -0.34 -22.47
CA GLU A 380 -4.34 -0.08 -23.17
C GLU A 380 -4.00 1.43 -23.26
N ALA A 381 -5.03 2.28 -23.31
CA ALA A 381 -4.88 3.73 -23.39
C ALA A 381 -4.89 4.43 -22.01
N GLY A 382 -4.91 3.68 -20.91
CA GLY A 382 -4.91 4.21 -19.54
C GLY A 382 -6.26 4.82 -19.12
N LEU A 383 -7.37 4.32 -19.66
CA LEU A 383 -8.72 4.72 -19.27
C LEU A 383 -9.33 3.71 -18.28
N TYR A 384 -10.07 4.23 -17.30
CA TYR A 384 -10.98 3.41 -16.50
C TYR A 384 -12.30 3.20 -17.25
N VAL A 385 -12.97 2.06 -17.06
CA VAL A 385 -14.27 1.78 -17.68
C VAL A 385 -15.31 1.45 -16.61
N VAL A 386 -16.49 2.04 -16.74
CA VAL A 386 -17.67 1.70 -15.94
C VAL A 386 -18.72 1.12 -16.87
N LEU A 387 -19.20 -0.09 -16.55
CA LEU A 387 -20.30 -0.73 -17.28
C LEU A 387 -21.62 -0.29 -16.66
N ASP A 388 -22.47 0.37 -17.43
CA ASP A 388 -23.72 0.97 -16.97
C ASP A 388 -24.92 0.10 -17.32
N LEU A 389 -25.78 -0.14 -16.33
CA LEU A 389 -26.90 -1.07 -16.41
C LEU A 389 -28.25 -0.35 -16.32
N GLN A 390 -29.08 -0.54 -17.35
CA GLN A 390 -30.48 -0.10 -17.38
C GLN A 390 -31.40 -1.33 -17.43
N PRO A 391 -31.81 -1.88 -16.27
CA PRO A 391 -32.25 -3.28 -16.18
C PRO A 391 -33.68 -3.53 -16.63
N GLY A 392 -34.45 -2.48 -16.94
CA GLY A 392 -35.87 -2.63 -17.19
C GLY A 392 -36.55 -3.37 -16.04
N ARG A 393 -37.17 -4.52 -16.33
CA ARG A 393 -37.92 -5.36 -15.38
C ARG A 393 -37.10 -6.49 -14.76
N THR A 394 -35.86 -6.73 -15.19
CA THR A 394 -34.97 -7.67 -14.48
C THR A 394 -34.30 -6.99 -13.29
N ASP A 395 -33.64 -7.77 -12.43
CA ASP A 395 -32.77 -7.23 -11.38
C ASP A 395 -31.34 -6.97 -11.88
N PHE A 396 -30.64 -6.08 -11.19
CA PHE A 396 -29.27 -5.68 -11.56
C PHE A 396 -28.26 -6.82 -11.50
N LEU A 397 -28.34 -7.70 -10.50
CA LEU A 397 -27.38 -8.79 -10.34
C LEU A 397 -27.43 -9.74 -11.54
N THR A 398 -28.64 -10.09 -11.99
CA THR A 398 -28.85 -10.91 -13.19
C THR A 398 -28.20 -10.31 -14.45
N GLN A 399 -28.17 -8.99 -14.59
CA GLN A 399 -27.47 -8.35 -15.73
C GLN A 399 -25.97 -8.21 -15.50
N ALA A 400 -25.53 -7.86 -14.29
CA ALA A 400 -24.10 -7.77 -13.96
C ALA A 400 -23.36 -9.09 -14.24
N GLU A 401 -23.99 -10.23 -13.91
CA GLU A 401 -23.43 -11.56 -14.19
C GLU A 401 -23.23 -11.84 -15.69
N GLN A 402 -23.99 -11.22 -16.59
CA GLN A 402 -23.81 -11.36 -18.04
C GLN A 402 -22.48 -10.74 -18.51
N TYR A 403 -22.02 -9.71 -17.81
CA TYR A 403 -20.77 -8.99 -18.10
C TYR A 403 -19.62 -9.39 -17.16
N ARG A 404 -19.76 -10.50 -16.41
CA ARG A 404 -18.74 -11.00 -15.48
C ARG A 404 -17.32 -11.02 -16.07
N SER A 405 -17.16 -11.53 -17.29
CA SER A 405 -15.85 -11.63 -17.95
C SER A 405 -15.18 -10.29 -18.31
N LEU A 406 -15.92 -9.19 -18.27
CA LEU A 406 -15.39 -7.84 -18.39
C LEU A 406 -15.11 -7.25 -17.01
N LEU A 407 -15.96 -7.53 -16.03
CA LEU A 407 -15.74 -7.13 -14.64
C LEU A 407 -14.54 -7.84 -14.01
N GLU A 408 -14.10 -8.99 -14.53
CA GLU A 408 -12.84 -9.64 -14.13
C GLU A 408 -11.58 -8.89 -14.61
N LEU A 409 -11.72 -7.84 -15.43
CA LEU A 409 -10.58 -6.99 -15.82
C LEU A 409 -10.30 -5.90 -14.76
N PRO A 410 -9.03 -5.52 -14.53
CA PRO A 410 -8.64 -4.68 -13.40
C PRO A 410 -9.19 -3.24 -13.46
N HIS A 411 -9.34 -2.68 -14.66
CA HIS A 411 -9.77 -1.30 -14.91
C HIS A 411 -11.28 -1.15 -15.18
N VAL A 412 -12.10 -2.10 -14.71
CA VAL A 412 -13.54 -2.15 -14.99
C VAL A 412 -14.38 -2.15 -13.72
N GLY A 413 -15.25 -1.14 -13.59
CA GLY A 413 -16.29 -0.99 -12.58
C GLY A 413 -17.71 -1.15 -13.13
N LEU A 414 -18.71 -0.89 -12.29
CA LEU A 414 -20.13 -1.12 -12.57
C LEU A 414 -20.98 0.08 -12.13
N ALA A 415 -21.91 0.53 -12.97
CA ALA A 415 -22.92 1.52 -12.63
C ALA A 415 -24.31 0.90 -12.65
N LEU A 416 -25.14 1.30 -11.68
CA LEU A 416 -26.55 0.93 -11.61
C LEU A 416 -27.40 2.18 -11.87
N ASP A 417 -28.38 2.05 -12.77
CA ASP A 417 -29.35 3.12 -13.10
C ASP A 417 -30.76 2.82 -12.53
N PRO A 418 -31.02 3.15 -11.25
CA PRO A 418 -32.32 2.93 -10.60
C PRO A 418 -33.53 3.47 -11.36
N GLU A 419 -33.41 4.57 -12.11
CA GLU A 419 -34.49 5.17 -12.88
C GLU A 419 -35.00 4.26 -14.00
N TRP A 420 -34.18 3.32 -14.45
CA TRP A 420 -34.54 2.30 -15.43
C TRP A 420 -34.96 0.97 -14.78
N ARG A 421 -35.02 0.89 -13.44
CA ARG A 421 -35.55 -0.28 -12.73
C ARG A 421 -37.08 -0.24 -12.61
N LEU A 422 -37.77 -0.97 -13.48
CA LEU A 422 -39.22 -1.09 -13.58
C LEU A 422 -39.81 -2.18 -12.68
N ARG A 423 -41.01 -1.92 -12.15
CA ARG A 423 -41.89 -2.95 -11.59
C ARG A 423 -42.54 -3.78 -12.70
N PRO A 424 -43.09 -4.98 -12.39
CA PRO A 424 -43.61 -5.91 -13.41
C PRO A 424 -44.67 -5.35 -14.38
N ASP A 425 -45.43 -4.34 -13.98
CA ASP A 425 -46.51 -3.71 -14.75
C ASP A 425 -46.13 -2.34 -15.35
N GLN A 426 -44.91 -1.88 -15.13
CA GLN A 426 -44.43 -0.56 -15.53
C GLN A 426 -43.75 -0.58 -16.91
N VAL A 427 -43.71 0.57 -17.58
CA VAL A 427 -43.04 0.77 -18.88
C VAL A 427 -42.23 2.07 -18.87
N HIS A 428 -41.10 2.10 -19.57
CA HIS A 428 -40.24 3.28 -19.60
C HIS A 428 -40.94 4.54 -20.14
N LEU A 429 -40.40 5.71 -19.77
CA LEU A 429 -40.88 7.04 -20.15
C LEU A 429 -42.27 7.44 -19.61
N GLN A 430 -42.89 6.62 -18.75
CA GLN A 430 -44.14 6.97 -18.04
C GLN A 430 -43.91 7.27 -16.56
N GLN A 431 -42.86 6.69 -15.98
CA GLN A 431 -42.43 6.93 -14.61
C GLN A 431 -40.93 6.68 -14.49
N ILE A 432 -40.35 7.22 -13.43
CA ILE A 432 -38.98 6.94 -12.99
C ILE A 432 -39.01 5.69 -12.12
N GLY A 433 -38.17 4.72 -12.47
CA GLY A 433 -37.93 3.48 -11.75
C GLY A 433 -37.34 3.66 -10.35
N GLN A 434 -37.24 2.55 -9.62
CA GLN A 434 -36.64 2.50 -8.28
C GLN A 434 -36.05 1.11 -8.02
N VAL A 435 -34.98 1.07 -7.23
CA VAL A 435 -34.38 -0.16 -6.72
C VAL A 435 -34.33 -0.12 -5.20
N GLY A 436 -34.69 -1.21 -4.53
CA GLY A 436 -34.56 -1.32 -3.07
C GLY A 436 -33.10 -1.61 -2.68
N ILE A 437 -32.68 -1.12 -1.52
CA ILE A 437 -31.30 -1.28 -1.05
C ILE A 437 -30.84 -2.74 -0.96
N ASP A 438 -31.74 -3.68 -0.64
CA ASP A 438 -31.43 -5.12 -0.59
C ASP A 438 -30.95 -5.67 -1.94
N GLU A 439 -31.42 -5.12 -3.07
CA GLU A 439 -30.95 -5.52 -4.41
C GLU A 439 -29.58 -4.91 -4.70
N VAL A 440 -29.36 -3.66 -4.33
CA VAL A 440 -28.05 -2.99 -4.46
C VAL A 440 -26.99 -3.72 -3.63
N ASN A 441 -27.27 -4.04 -2.35
CA ASN A 441 -26.33 -4.74 -1.48
C ASN A 441 -25.99 -6.16 -1.95
N ARG A 442 -26.90 -6.83 -2.69
CA ARG A 442 -26.56 -8.11 -3.35
C ARG A 442 -25.52 -7.92 -4.46
N VAL A 443 -25.60 -6.82 -5.20
CA VAL A 443 -24.59 -6.47 -6.21
C VAL A 443 -23.28 -6.06 -5.55
N VAL A 444 -23.32 -5.26 -4.47
CA VAL A 444 -22.14 -4.93 -3.65
C VAL A 444 -21.42 -6.20 -3.20
N THR A 445 -22.14 -7.13 -2.57
CA THR A 445 -21.55 -8.38 -2.08
C THR A 445 -20.93 -9.19 -3.22
N TRP A 446 -21.67 -9.37 -4.32
CA TRP A 446 -21.21 -10.15 -5.46
C TRP A 446 -19.99 -9.55 -6.14
N LEU A 447 -19.98 -8.23 -6.38
CA LEU A 447 -18.87 -7.55 -7.04
C LEU A 447 -17.63 -7.54 -6.13
N ALA A 448 -17.81 -7.33 -4.83
CA ALA A 448 -16.72 -7.37 -3.86
C ALA A 448 -16.11 -8.77 -3.75
N ASP A 449 -16.94 -9.82 -3.71
CA ASP A 449 -16.46 -11.20 -3.70
C ASP A 449 -15.73 -11.54 -5.01
N LEU A 450 -16.24 -11.10 -6.17
CA LEU A 450 -15.55 -11.25 -7.45
C LEU A 450 -14.19 -10.54 -7.46
N THR A 451 -14.10 -9.31 -6.95
CA THR A 451 -12.84 -8.56 -6.86
C THR A 451 -11.82 -9.31 -6.01
N ARG A 452 -12.21 -9.76 -4.82
CA ARG A 452 -11.34 -10.49 -3.90
C ARG A 452 -10.93 -11.86 -4.42
N GLU A 453 -11.84 -12.61 -5.04
CA GLU A 453 -11.56 -13.95 -5.58
C GLU A 453 -10.54 -13.93 -6.74
N ASN A 454 -10.34 -12.77 -7.37
CA ASN A 454 -9.46 -12.60 -8.53
C ASN A 454 -8.28 -11.66 -8.23
N ASP A 455 -8.02 -11.32 -6.96
CA ASP A 455 -6.94 -10.43 -6.53
C ASP A 455 -6.91 -9.10 -7.31
N LEU A 456 -8.10 -8.55 -7.60
CA LEU A 456 -8.24 -7.36 -8.45
C LEU A 456 -8.08 -6.07 -7.65
N PRO A 457 -7.63 -4.98 -8.30
CA PRO A 457 -7.73 -3.64 -7.75
C PRO A 457 -9.15 -3.28 -7.33
N GLN A 458 -9.28 -2.30 -6.43
CA GLN A 458 -10.57 -1.81 -5.95
C GLN A 458 -11.46 -1.38 -7.12
N LYS A 459 -12.69 -1.91 -7.17
CA LYS A 459 -13.63 -1.59 -8.26
C LYS A 459 -14.55 -0.44 -7.90
N LEU A 460 -14.75 0.46 -8.86
CA LEU A 460 -15.80 1.47 -8.77
C LEU A 460 -17.19 0.83 -8.91
N MET A 461 -18.08 1.09 -7.95
CA MET A 461 -19.50 0.81 -8.07
C MET A 461 -20.30 2.11 -7.94
N ILE A 462 -20.93 2.53 -9.04
CA ILE A 462 -21.72 3.75 -9.13
C ILE A 462 -23.21 3.44 -8.91
N LEU A 463 -23.85 4.27 -8.10
CA LEU A 463 -25.29 4.34 -7.96
C LEU A 463 -25.78 5.69 -8.49
N HIS A 464 -26.37 5.68 -9.69
CA HIS A 464 -26.94 6.90 -10.26
C HIS A 464 -28.16 7.35 -9.47
N GLN A 465 -28.21 8.64 -9.17
CA GLN A 465 -29.31 9.18 -8.40
C GLN A 465 -29.51 10.68 -8.66
N PHE A 466 -30.76 11.07 -8.96
CA PHE A 466 -31.18 12.48 -8.97
C PHE A 466 -32.45 12.73 -8.13
N GLN A 467 -33.01 11.68 -7.51
CA GLN A 467 -34.09 11.79 -6.52
C GLN A 467 -33.87 10.78 -5.39
N VAL A 468 -34.03 11.20 -4.13
CA VAL A 468 -33.88 10.33 -2.94
C VAL A 468 -34.71 9.04 -3.08
N ARG A 469 -35.94 9.14 -3.61
CA ARG A 469 -36.86 8.00 -3.78
C ARG A 469 -36.42 6.93 -4.79
N MET A 470 -35.38 7.19 -5.60
CA MET A 470 -34.86 6.20 -6.56
C MET A 470 -34.28 4.98 -5.85
N VAL A 471 -33.74 5.17 -4.65
CA VAL A 471 -33.12 4.11 -3.85
C VAL A 471 -33.68 4.14 -2.43
N PRO A 472 -34.91 3.63 -2.22
CA PRO A 472 -35.47 3.55 -0.88
C PRO A 472 -34.58 2.69 0.03
N GLY A 473 -34.24 3.23 1.20
CA GLY A 473 -33.39 2.55 2.18
C GLY A 473 -31.88 2.76 1.98
N ARG A 474 -31.45 3.74 1.18
CA ARG A 474 -30.02 3.98 0.87
C ARG A 474 -29.14 4.13 2.12
N GLU A 475 -29.68 4.58 3.24
CA GLU A 475 -28.97 4.64 4.53
C GLU A 475 -28.45 3.27 5.03
N GLN A 476 -28.91 2.17 4.43
CA GLN A 476 -28.47 0.80 4.72
C GLN A 476 -27.53 0.24 3.63
N LEU A 477 -26.98 1.09 2.75
CA LEU A 477 -25.96 0.68 1.79
C LEU A 477 -24.76 0.07 2.53
N ASP A 478 -24.36 -1.12 2.13
CA ASP A 478 -23.24 -1.81 2.76
C ASP A 478 -21.90 -1.20 2.32
N THR A 479 -21.31 -0.39 3.18
CA THR A 479 -20.00 0.26 2.97
C THR A 479 -18.84 -0.49 3.60
N SER A 480 -19.04 -1.72 4.09
CA SER A 480 -18.01 -2.50 4.78
C SER A 480 -17.05 -3.26 3.85
N ARG A 481 -17.18 -3.07 2.53
CA ARG A 481 -16.46 -3.84 1.51
C ARG A 481 -15.33 -3.03 0.88
N ASP A 482 -14.13 -3.20 1.43
CA ASP A 482 -12.89 -2.55 0.97
C ASP A 482 -12.47 -2.90 -0.46
N GLU A 483 -13.07 -3.94 -1.04
CA GLU A 483 -12.90 -4.29 -2.45
C GLU A 483 -13.52 -3.28 -3.41
N LEU A 484 -14.43 -2.43 -2.92
CA LEU A 484 -15.19 -1.50 -3.75
C LEU A 484 -14.99 -0.06 -3.31
N ALA A 485 -14.92 0.84 -4.30
CA ALA A 485 -15.18 2.26 -4.10
C ALA A 485 -16.66 2.49 -4.44
N LEU A 486 -17.48 2.74 -3.43
CA LEU A 486 -18.90 3.03 -3.62
C LEU A 486 -19.10 4.51 -3.91
N MET A 487 -19.88 4.81 -4.95
CA MET A 487 -20.14 6.18 -5.37
C MET A 487 -21.63 6.44 -5.55
N VAL A 488 -22.09 7.59 -5.05
CA VAL A 488 -23.37 8.17 -5.48
C VAL A 488 -23.08 9.22 -6.54
N HIS A 489 -23.62 9.02 -7.74
CA HIS A 489 -23.40 9.92 -8.87
C HIS A 489 -24.68 10.71 -9.16
N VAL A 490 -24.56 12.04 -9.09
CA VAL A 490 -25.69 12.97 -9.24
C VAL A 490 -26.03 13.15 -10.71
N ASP A 491 -26.93 12.30 -11.18
CA ASP A 491 -27.31 12.14 -12.58
C ASP A 491 -28.58 12.93 -12.96
N GLY A 492 -28.63 14.21 -12.58
CA GLY A 492 -29.78 15.07 -12.81
C GLY A 492 -29.44 16.28 -13.67
N GLN A 493 -30.18 16.48 -14.76
CA GLN A 493 -29.99 17.63 -15.66
C GLN A 493 -30.82 18.87 -15.27
N GLY A 494 -30.41 20.04 -15.74
CA GLY A 494 -31.24 21.25 -15.74
C GLY A 494 -30.50 22.53 -15.41
N SER A 495 -31.20 23.49 -14.79
CA SER A 495 -30.55 24.75 -14.40
C SER A 495 -29.55 24.52 -13.27
N GLN A 496 -28.45 25.28 -13.25
CA GLN A 496 -27.42 25.15 -12.22
C GLN A 496 -27.96 25.22 -10.79
N PRO A 497 -28.90 26.13 -10.44
CA PRO A 497 -29.53 26.09 -9.11
C PRO A 497 -30.22 24.76 -8.81
N ALA A 498 -30.95 24.17 -9.77
CA ALA A 498 -31.65 22.90 -9.55
C ALA A 498 -30.67 21.72 -9.34
N LYS A 499 -29.56 21.71 -10.08
CA LYS A 499 -28.52 20.68 -9.91
C LYS A 499 -27.82 20.81 -8.56
N GLN A 500 -27.46 22.03 -8.17
CA GLN A 500 -26.86 22.30 -6.85
C GLN A 500 -27.82 21.95 -5.71
N ASP A 501 -29.12 22.20 -5.88
CA ASP A 501 -30.15 21.78 -4.93
C ASP A 501 -30.23 20.24 -4.83
N THR A 502 -30.14 19.54 -5.96
CA THR A 502 -30.13 18.07 -6.01
C THR A 502 -28.89 17.51 -5.32
N TRP A 503 -27.70 18.01 -5.67
CA TRP A 503 -26.42 17.67 -5.03
C TRP A 503 -26.50 17.79 -3.50
N ARG A 504 -26.90 18.96 -3.00
CA ARG A 504 -27.03 19.19 -1.55
C ARG A 504 -28.07 18.28 -0.90
N THR A 505 -29.15 17.93 -1.61
CA THR A 505 -30.22 17.08 -1.07
C THR A 505 -29.76 15.63 -0.95
N LEU A 506 -29.10 15.10 -1.98
CA LEU A 506 -28.65 13.71 -1.98
C LEU A 506 -27.52 13.48 -0.96
N ARG A 507 -26.64 14.47 -0.79
CA ARG A 507 -25.58 14.45 0.24
C ARG A 507 -26.07 14.54 1.68
N GLN A 508 -27.35 14.84 1.91
CA GLN A 508 -27.96 14.79 3.26
C GLN A 508 -28.55 13.40 3.57
N THR A 509 -28.38 12.44 2.67
CA THR A 509 -28.85 11.07 2.84
C THR A 509 -27.64 10.16 3.04
N GLU A 510 -27.61 9.47 4.18
CA GLU A 510 -26.59 8.47 4.54
C GLU A 510 -26.47 7.34 3.49
N PRO A 511 -25.36 6.59 3.49
CA PRO A 511 -24.14 6.78 4.30
C PRO A 511 -23.26 7.94 3.79
N ASP A 512 -22.34 8.40 4.65
CA ASP A 512 -21.37 9.45 4.32
C ASP A 512 -20.10 8.87 3.68
N GLU A 513 -19.82 7.58 3.91
CA GLU A 513 -18.67 6.80 3.43
C GLU A 513 -18.79 6.38 1.95
N VAL A 514 -19.20 7.32 1.09
CA VAL A 514 -19.28 7.13 -0.36
C VAL A 514 -18.58 8.28 -1.08
N ALA A 515 -17.92 7.96 -2.19
CA ALA A 515 -17.44 8.96 -3.13
C ALA A 515 -18.63 9.64 -3.84
N TRP A 516 -18.41 10.83 -4.38
CA TRP A 516 -19.47 11.60 -5.02
C TRP A 516 -19.11 11.96 -6.45
N GLY A 517 -20.04 11.70 -7.36
CA GLY A 517 -19.85 12.06 -8.76
C GLY A 517 -20.89 13.09 -9.25
N TRP A 518 -20.53 13.84 -10.28
CA TRP A 518 -21.38 14.86 -10.91
C TRP A 518 -21.45 14.65 -12.43
N LYS A 519 -22.66 14.57 -13.00
CA LYS A 519 -22.82 14.54 -14.45
C LYS A 519 -23.02 15.94 -15.02
N ASN A 520 -22.33 16.28 -16.10
CA ASN A 520 -22.58 17.47 -16.93
C ASN A 520 -23.29 17.06 -18.24
N PHE A 521 -24.35 17.76 -18.59
CA PHE A 521 -25.11 17.54 -19.82
C PHE A 521 -24.86 18.67 -20.81
N TYR A 522 -24.41 18.37 -22.03
CA TYR A 522 -24.05 19.42 -22.99
C TYR A 522 -25.23 20.29 -23.42
N ASP A 523 -26.38 19.67 -23.67
CA ASP A 523 -27.55 20.35 -24.26
C ASP A 523 -28.61 20.72 -23.21
N GLU A 524 -28.72 19.95 -22.14
CA GLU A 524 -29.76 20.08 -21.13
C GLU A 524 -29.39 21.01 -19.98
N ASP A 525 -28.09 21.18 -19.71
CA ASP A 525 -27.61 22.14 -18.72
C ASP A 525 -27.41 23.50 -19.39
N VAL A 526 -28.22 24.48 -19.00
CA VAL A 526 -28.19 25.83 -19.60
C VAL A 526 -27.95 26.91 -18.54
N PRO A 527 -26.72 27.45 -18.43
CA PRO A 527 -25.48 26.97 -19.05
C PRO A 527 -24.93 25.72 -18.33
N MET A 528 -24.20 24.87 -19.05
CA MET A 528 -23.35 23.82 -18.48
C MET A 528 -22.16 24.48 -17.75
N LEU A 529 -21.67 23.85 -16.68
CA LEU A 529 -20.48 24.32 -15.98
C LEU A 529 -19.21 24.08 -16.83
N THR A 530 -18.23 24.98 -16.71
CA THR A 530 -16.87 24.73 -17.22
C THR A 530 -16.13 23.77 -16.29
N PRO A 531 -14.98 23.20 -16.70
CA PRO A 531 -14.13 22.40 -15.82
C PRO A 531 -13.80 23.12 -14.49
N GLU A 532 -13.40 24.39 -14.54
CA GLU A 532 -13.07 25.19 -13.34
C GLU A 532 -14.27 25.38 -12.41
N GLN A 533 -15.48 25.50 -12.98
CA GLN A 533 -16.70 25.62 -12.20
C GLN A 533 -17.14 24.27 -11.63
N THR A 534 -16.89 23.17 -12.34
CA THR A 534 -17.29 21.82 -11.91
C THR A 534 -16.41 21.35 -10.75
N VAL A 535 -15.08 21.57 -10.79
CA VAL A 535 -14.20 21.29 -9.65
C VAL A 535 -14.48 22.18 -8.42
N ALA A 536 -15.17 23.31 -8.62
CA ALA A 536 -15.58 24.22 -7.56
C ALA A 536 -16.96 23.90 -6.96
N VAL A 537 -17.63 22.83 -7.41
CA VAL A 537 -18.78 22.28 -6.69
C VAL A 537 -18.29 21.84 -5.31
N GLU A 538 -19.05 22.14 -4.24
CA GLU A 538 -18.63 21.85 -2.87
C GLU A 538 -19.52 20.80 -2.18
N PRO A 539 -18.92 19.75 -1.57
CA PRO A 539 -17.52 19.31 -1.74
C PRO A 539 -17.20 18.97 -3.20
N ARG A 540 -15.92 18.97 -3.57
CA ARG A 540 -15.47 18.62 -4.93
C ARG A 540 -15.92 17.18 -5.25
N PRO A 541 -16.58 16.92 -6.40
CA PRO A 541 -16.84 15.56 -6.87
C PRO A 541 -15.54 14.81 -7.16
N ASP A 542 -15.53 13.49 -7.01
CA ASP A 542 -14.41 12.62 -7.34
C ASP A 542 -14.48 12.08 -8.78
N LEU A 543 -15.69 12.08 -9.36
CA LEU A 543 -15.95 11.75 -10.76
C LEU A 543 -16.78 12.84 -11.43
N ILE A 544 -16.41 13.19 -12.66
CA ILE A 544 -17.22 14.03 -13.54
C ILE A 544 -17.50 13.27 -14.83
N SER A 545 -18.77 13.06 -15.15
CA SER A 545 -19.17 12.48 -16.43
C SER A 545 -19.75 13.54 -17.37
N TYR A 546 -19.59 13.33 -18.67
CA TYR A 546 -20.15 14.17 -19.73
C TYR A 546 -21.09 13.36 -20.60
N GLN A 547 -22.31 13.84 -20.76
CA GLN A 547 -23.37 13.22 -21.57
C GLN A 547 -23.90 14.16 -22.64
#